data_AF-A0A0G0WKC9-F1
#
_entry.id   AF-A0A0G0WKC9-F1
#
_cell.length_a   1.000
_cell.length_b   1.000
_cell.length_c   1.000
_cell.angle_alpha   90.00
_cell.angle_beta   90.00
_cell.angle_gamma   90.00
#
_symmetry.space_group_name_H-M   'P 1'
#
loop_
_entity.id
_entity.type
_entity.pdbx_description
1 polymer ?
#
loop_
_entity_poly.entity_id
_entity_poly.type
_entity_poly.pdbx_seq_one_letter_code
_entity_poly.pdbx_strand_id
1 'polypeptide(L)'
;MANKNRHIIKRDAGILANPQNAQLMRDFVSTTSPFYSTNSLMDELVEKMVADKGKGKRLSKEFFDDYRKGVVALGLLTHVPVAETVKEEYRTFLVEMVRGIECEYDCKTPSEKALAETIASAYVRTLDTSRELRARRSQIDNSFALGQKTEYCKMLSTELDRANRHFTNALLTLKQLKSPLLEVNVKAKNAFIAQNQQFNTSIDQNKENENNDRQ
;
A
#
# COMPACT_ATOMS: atom_id res chain seq x y z
N MET A 1 -33.95 -41.26 -27.55
CA MET A 1 -32.62 -41.53 -26.93
C MET A 1 -32.36 -40.54 -25.79
N ALA A 2 -32.99 -40.71 -24.62
CA ALA A 2 -32.87 -39.74 -23.53
C ALA A 2 -32.91 -40.37 -22.12
N ASN A 3 -32.21 -41.50 -21.90
CA ASN A 3 -32.29 -42.18 -20.60
C ASN A 3 -31.00 -42.86 -20.11
N LYS A 4 -29.82 -42.35 -20.50
CA LYS A 4 -28.52 -42.86 -19.97
C LYS A 4 -27.72 -41.87 -19.12
N ASN A 5 -28.06 -40.56 -19.12
CA ASN A 5 -27.25 -39.55 -18.42
C ASN A 5 -27.73 -39.18 -17.01
N ARG A 6 -28.86 -39.72 -16.51
CA ARG A 6 -29.36 -39.41 -15.17
C ARG A 6 -28.75 -40.25 -14.04
N HIS A 7 -28.05 -41.34 -14.34
CA HIS A 7 -27.44 -42.21 -13.32
C HIS A 7 -26.00 -41.85 -12.97
N ILE A 8 -25.28 -41.14 -13.84
CA ILE A 8 -23.90 -40.71 -13.58
C ILE A 8 -23.91 -39.47 -12.68
N ILE A 9 -24.83 -38.53 -12.91
CA ILE A 9 -24.93 -37.27 -12.15
C ILE A 9 -25.40 -37.49 -10.69
N LYS A 10 -26.05 -38.63 -10.38
CA LYS A 10 -26.52 -38.92 -9.02
C LYS A 10 -25.49 -39.63 -8.14
N ARG A 11 -24.41 -40.22 -8.68
CA ARG A 11 -23.37 -40.88 -7.87
C ARG A 11 -22.39 -39.89 -7.23
N ASP A 12 -22.15 -38.75 -7.87
CA ASP A 12 -21.17 -37.75 -7.38
C ASP A 12 -21.78 -36.70 -6.43
N ALA A 13 -23.10 -36.54 -6.43
CA ALA A 13 -23.78 -35.64 -5.49
C ALA A 13 -23.76 -36.13 -4.04
N GLY A 14 -23.60 -37.45 -3.81
CA GLY A 14 -23.57 -38.04 -2.47
C GLY A 14 -22.24 -37.87 -1.72
N ILE A 15 -21.13 -37.72 -2.44
CA ILE A 15 -19.78 -37.57 -1.85
C ILE A 15 -19.57 -36.14 -1.31
N LEU A 16 -20.14 -35.16 -2.01
CA LEU A 16 -20.12 -33.74 -1.64
C LEU A 16 -21.23 -33.32 -0.66
N ALA A 17 -22.22 -34.19 -0.42
CA ALA A 17 -23.34 -33.94 0.50
C ALA A 17 -23.12 -34.52 1.92
N ASN A 18 -21.93 -35.06 2.22
CA ASN A 18 -21.57 -35.48 3.57
C ASN A 18 -21.02 -34.26 4.35
N PRO A 19 -21.66 -33.81 5.45
CA PRO A 19 -21.20 -32.67 6.24
C PRO A 19 -19.76 -32.82 6.73
N GLN A 20 -19.31 -34.04 7.00
CA GLN A 20 -17.93 -34.34 7.43
C GLN A 20 -16.91 -34.14 6.30
N ASN A 21 -17.26 -34.48 5.05
CA ASN A 21 -16.37 -34.28 3.89
C ASN A 21 -16.29 -32.80 3.51
N ALA A 22 -17.39 -32.06 3.62
CA ALA A 22 -17.41 -30.61 3.42
C ALA A 22 -16.65 -29.87 4.53
N GLN A 23 -16.62 -30.41 5.76
CA GLN A 23 -15.81 -29.87 6.85
C GLN A 23 -14.32 -30.18 6.63
N LEU A 24 -13.97 -31.41 6.25
CA LEU A 24 -12.59 -31.79 5.90
C LEU A 24 -12.03 -30.97 4.73
N MET A 25 -12.82 -30.71 3.69
CA MET A 25 -12.40 -29.83 2.59
C MET A 25 -12.28 -28.37 3.01
N ARG A 26 -13.13 -27.88 3.93
CA ARG A 26 -12.98 -26.54 4.52
C ARG A 26 -11.74 -26.44 5.40
N ASP A 27 -11.46 -27.45 6.19
CA ASP A 27 -10.29 -27.51 7.06
C ASP A 27 -9.01 -27.61 6.21
N PHE A 28 -9.03 -28.39 5.12
CA PHE A 28 -7.93 -28.46 4.15
C PHE A 28 -7.71 -27.14 3.40
N VAL A 29 -8.76 -26.51 2.86
CA VAL A 29 -8.65 -25.23 2.14
C VAL A 29 -8.30 -24.06 3.07
N SER A 30 -8.66 -24.12 4.35
CA SER A 30 -8.31 -23.09 5.34
C SER A 30 -6.90 -23.25 5.93
N THR A 31 -6.36 -24.47 5.97
CA THR A 31 -4.98 -24.74 6.42
C THR A 31 -3.96 -24.68 5.28
N THR A 32 -4.37 -25.00 4.06
CA THR A 32 -3.54 -24.91 2.87
C THR A 32 -3.84 -23.58 2.19
N SER A 33 -3.08 -22.54 2.55
CA SER A 33 -3.14 -21.27 1.81
C SER A 33 -2.99 -21.58 0.31
N PRO A 34 -3.92 -21.12 -0.56
CA PRO A 34 -3.81 -21.32 -2.01
C PRO A 34 -2.57 -20.64 -2.60
N PHE A 35 -1.90 -19.82 -1.79
CA PHE A 35 -0.62 -19.21 -2.06
C PHE A 35 0.44 -19.91 -1.21
N TYR A 36 1.50 -20.40 -1.85
CA TYR A 36 2.68 -20.86 -1.15
C TYR A 36 3.15 -19.78 -0.17
N SER A 37 3.48 -20.17 1.07
CA SER A 37 4.17 -19.26 1.96
C SER A 37 5.54 -18.94 1.37
N THR A 38 6.05 -17.73 1.63
CA THR A 38 7.37 -17.33 1.16
C THR A 38 8.45 -18.34 1.59
N ASN A 39 8.35 -18.87 2.81
CA ASN A 39 9.30 -19.87 3.33
C ASN A 39 9.25 -21.18 2.52
N SER A 40 8.06 -21.72 2.26
CA SER A 40 7.92 -22.95 1.45
C SER A 40 8.44 -22.80 0.02
N LEU A 41 8.30 -21.63 -0.61
CA LEU A 41 8.88 -21.36 -1.94
C LEU A 41 10.41 -21.30 -1.88
N MET A 42 10.96 -20.69 -0.82
CA MET A 42 12.40 -20.56 -0.66
C MET A 42 13.05 -21.91 -0.36
N ASP A 43 12.42 -22.76 0.45
CA ASP A 43 12.88 -24.11 0.73
C ASP A 43 12.97 -24.94 -0.57
N GLU A 44 11.93 -24.89 -1.42
CA GLU A 44 11.92 -25.56 -2.73
C GLU A 44 13.00 -25.01 -3.69
N LEU A 45 13.21 -23.69 -3.70
CA LEU A 45 14.27 -23.06 -4.50
C LEU A 45 15.68 -23.46 -4.03
N VAL A 46 15.90 -23.54 -2.72
CA VAL A 46 17.17 -23.96 -2.12
C VAL A 46 17.45 -25.43 -2.44
N GLU A 47 16.47 -26.31 -2.32
CA GLU A 47 16.60 -27.72 -2.70
C GLU A 47 17.01 -27.87 -4.17
N LYS A 48 16.37 -27.14 -5.07
CA LYS A 48 16.70 -27.14 -6.51
C LYS A 48 18.10 -26.59 -6.78
N MET A 49 18.54 -25.54 -6.09
CA MET A 49 19.91 -25.01 -6.20
C MET A 49 20.98 -25.98 -5.69
N VAL A 50 20.74 -26.62 -4.56
CA VAL A 50 21.67 -27.61 -3.97
C VAL A 50 21.76 -28.86 -4.84
N ALA A 51 20.64 -29.32 -5.39
CA ALA A 51 20.59 -30.45 -6.31
C ALA A 51 21.37 -30.20 -7.62
N ASP A 52 21.41 -28.96 -8.12
CA ASP A 52 22.14 -28.58 -9.35
C ASP A 52 23.68 -28.48 -9.16
N LYS A 53 24.18 -28.60 -7.91
CA LYS A 53 25.62 -28.50 -7.58
C LYS A 53 26.32 -27.26 -8.17
N GLY A 54 25.60 -26.17 -8.39
CA GLY A 54 26.14 -24.93 -8.96
C GLY A 54 26.68 -25.05 -10.39
N LYS A 55 26.24 -26.04 -11.18
CA LYS A 55 26.79 -26.26 -12.54
C LYS A 55 26.19 -25.35 -13.61
N GLY A 56 25.19 -24.52 -13.30
CA GLY A 56 24.79 -23.35 -14.10
C GLY A 56 24.39 -23.66 -15.54
N LYS A 57 24.13 -24.92 -15.89
CA LYS A 57 23.76 -25.33 -17.25
C LYS A 57 22.28 -25.62 -17.31
N ARG A 58 21.55 -24.61 -17.78
CA ARG A 58 20.10 -24.58 -18.00
C ARG A 58 19.31 -24.85 -16.72
N LEU A 59 19.23 -23.82 -15.87
CA LEU A 59 18.12 -23.71 -14.92
C LEU A 59 16.83 -24.00 -15.69
N SER A 60 16.08 -25.01 -15.26
CA SER A 60 14.87 -25.46 -15.94
C SER A 60 13.85 -24.31 -16.00
N LYS A 61 12.91 -24.36 -16.95
CA LYS A 61 11.81 -23.40 -17.01
C LYS A 61 11.08 -23.33 -15.65
N GLU A 62 10.92 -24.48 -15.00
CA GLU A 62 10.32 -24.59 -13.67
C GLU A 62 11.10 -23.80 -12.60
N PHE A 63 12.44 -23.85 -12.61
CA PHE A 63 13.23 -23.04 -11.68
C PHE A 63 12.98 -21.54 -11.87
N PHE A 64 12.95 -21.05 -13.11
CA PHE A 64 12.69 -19.63 -13.37
C PHE A 64 11.26 -19.22 -12.98
N ASP A 65 10.29 -20.12 -13.16
CA ASP A 65 8.90 -19.89 -12.73
C ASP A 65 8.82 -19.79 -11.20
N ASP A 66 9.50 -20.67 -10.46
CA ASP A 66 9.52 -20.61 -8.99
C ASP A 66 10.33 -19.44 -8.47
N TYR A 67 11.44 -19.11 -9.13
CA TYR A 67 12.22 -17.90 -8.83
C TYR A 67 11.35 -16.65 -8.98
N ARG A 68 10.57 -16.56 -10.06
CA ARG A 68 9.65 -15.43 -10.28
C ARG A 68 8.58 -15.36 -9.19
N LYS A 69 8.00 -16.50 -8.79
CA LYS A 69 7.06 -16.55 -7.66
C LYS A 69 7.71 -16.05 -6.37
N GLY A 70 8.95 -16.48 -6.09
CA GLY A 70 9.71 -16.03 -4.93
C GLY A 70 9.99 -14.53 -4.94
N VAL A 71 10.40 -13.98 -6.09
CA VAL A 71 10.63 -12.53 -6.26
C VAL A 71 9.37 -11.71 -5.98
N VAL A 72 8.20 -12.20 -6.44
CA VAL A 72 6.91 -11.54 -6.18
C VAL A 72 6.49 -11.70 -4.71
N ALA A 73 6.70 -12.87 -4.11
CA ALA A 73 6.40 -13.12 -2.69
C ALA A 73 7.25 -12.25 -1.76
N LEU A 74 8.51 -11.98 -2.15
CA LEU A 74 9.43 -11.06 -1.47
C LEU A 74 9.29 -9.62 -1.98
N GLY A 75 8.13 -9.23 -2.51
CA GLY A 75 7.94 -7.98 -3.25
C GLY A 75 8.47 -6.73 -2.57
N LEU A 76 8.20 -6.53 -1.27
CA LEU A 76 8.69 -5.37 -0.50
C LEU A 76 10.19 -5.42 -0.13
N LEU A 77 10.89 -6.51 -0.48
CA LEU A 77 12.34 -6.63 -0.33
C LEU A 77 13.04 -6.53 -1.68
N THR A 78 12.42 -7.04 -2.73
CA THR A 78 12.99 -7.01 -4.09
C THR A 78 12.61 -5.75 -4.86
N HIS A 79 11.48 -5.13 -4.52
CA HIS A 79 10.82 -4.02 -5.21
C HIS A 79 10.50 -4.31 -6.69
N VAL A 80 10.62 -5.57 -7.12
CA VAL A 80 10.35 -5.98 -8.51
C VAL A 80 8.89 -5.80 -8.88
N PRO A 81 7.90 -6.16 -8.03
CA PRO A 81 6.49 -5.96 -8.38
C PRO A 81 6.14 -4.50 -8.67
N VAL A 82 6.63 -3.55 -7.87
CA VAL A 82 6.40 -2.12 -8.14
C VAL A 82 7.16 -1.66 -9.39
N ALA A 83 8.35 -2.18 -9.64
CA ALA A 83 9.10 -1.87 -10.86
C ALA A 83 8.36 -2.37 -12.12
N GLU A 84 7.67 -3.51 -12.07
CA GLU A 84 6.88 -4.00 -13.21
C GLU A 84 5.70 -3.06 -13.59
N THR A 85 5.29 -2.14 -12.71
CA THR A 85 4.21 -1.16 -12.97
C THR A 85 4.62 0.02 -13.86
N VAL A 86 5.91 0.18 -14.13
CA VAL A 86 6.45 1.28 -14.96
C VAL A 86 7.14 0.76 -16.22
N LYS A 87 7.42 1.68 -17.17
CA LYS A 87 8.18 1.36 -18.39
C LYS A 87 9.55 0.78 -18.02
N GLU A 88 10.04 -0.15 -18.85
CA GLU A 88 11.25 -0.93 -18.58
C GLU A 88 12.48 -0.06 -18.28
N GLU A 89 12.62 1.03 -19.02
CA GLU A 89 13.68 2.05 -18.87
C GLU A 89 13.72 2.75 -17.49
N TYR A 90 12.61 2.74 -16.74
CA TYR A 90 12.55 3.33 -15.39
C TYR A 90 12.68 2.29 -14.26
N ARG A 91 12.68 0.99 -14.55
CA ARG A 91 12.62 -0.07 -13.52
C ARG A 91 13.80 -0.03 -12.57
N THR A 92 15.01 -0.01 -13.11
CA THR A 92 16.24 0.03 -12.31
C THR A 92 16.31 1.32 -11.49
N PHE A 93 15.95 2.46 -12.10
CA PHE A 93 15.90 3.73 -11.39
C PHE A 93 14.88 3.70 -10.24
N LEU A 94 13.69 3.14 -10.46
CA LEU A 94 12.67 3.01 -9.42
C LEU A 94 13.20 2.20 -8.24
N VAL A 95 13.77 1.01 -8.49
CA VAL A 95 14.30 0.14 -7.42
C VAL A 95 15.39 0.83 -6.61
N GLU A 96 16.34 1.50 -7.28
CA GLU A 96 17.42 2.22 -6.59
C GLU A 96 16.89 3.43 -5.80
N MET A 97 15.88 4.13 -6.32
CA MET A 97 15.22 5.21 -5.60
C MET A 97 14.50 4.70 -4.34
N VAL A 98 13.78 3.57 -4.43
CA VAL A 98 13.14 2.95 -3.26
C VAL A 98 14.18 2.62 -2.20
N ARG A 99 15.27 1.95 -2.59
CA ARG A 99 16.37 1.62 -1.66
C ARG A 99 16.98 2.85 -1.02
N GLY A 100 17.19 3.92 -1.79
CA GLY A 100 17.67 5.20 -1.28
C GLY A 100 16.75 5.77 -0.20
N ILE A 101 15.43 5.76 -0.43
CA ILE A 101 14.43 6.23 0.54
C ILE A 101 14.39 5.31 1.78
N GLU A 102 14.45 3.99 1.59
CA GLU A 102 14.51 3.04 2.70
C GLU A 102 15.73 3.29 3.59
N CYS A 103 16.89 3.57 2.99
CA CYS A 103 18.11 3.93 3.73
C CYS A 103 18.01 5.30 4.40
N GLU A 104 17.48 6.32 3.71
CA GLU A 104 17.32 7.69 4.24
C GLU A 104 16.44 7.72 5.49
N TYR A 105 15.37 6.94 5.52
CA TYR A 105 14.38 6.93 6.59
C TYR A 105 14.44 5.70 7.51
N ASP A 106 15.44 4.83 7.36
CA ASP A 106 15.59 3.57 8.11
C ASP A 106 14.27 2.76 8.11
N CYS A 107 13.74 2.48 6.92
CA CYS A 107 12.45 1.78 6.73
C CYS A 107 12.57 0.30 7.09
N LYS A 108 11.89 -0.11 8.16
CA LYS A 108 11.92 -1.47 8.72
C LYS A 108 10.58 -2.18 8.58
N THR A 109 9.48 -1.46 8.70
CA THR A 109 8.15 -2.07 8.67
C THR A 109 7.59 -2.16 7.25
N PRO A 110 6.71 -3.14 6.93
CA PRO A 110 6.11 -3.25 5.60
C PRO A 110 5.41 -1.96 5.14
N SER A 111 4.75 -1.24 6.05
CA SER A 111 4.07 0.02 5.74
C SER A 111 5.05 1.12 5.31
N GLU A 112 6.21 1.20 5.96
CA GLU A 112 7.27 2.15 5.60
C GLU A 112 7.89 1.83 4.24
N LYS A 113 8.13 0.53 3.98
CA LYS A 113 8.64 0.04 2.70
C LYS A 113 7.64 0.30 1.56
N ALA A 114 6.36 0.02 1.80
CA ALA A 114 5.30 0.32 0.84
C ALA A 114 5.16 1.84 0.56
N LEU A 115 5.37 2.69 1.57
CA LEU A 115 5.44 4.14 1.37
C LEU A 115 6.64 4.53 0.53
N ALA A 116 7.83 3.95 0.76
CA ALA A 116 9.00 4.18 -0.08
C ALA A 116 8.75 3.80 -1.55
N GLU A 117 8.13 2.64 -1.80
CA GLU A 117 7.69 2.22 -3.14
C GLU A 117 6.70 3.20 -3.77
N THR A 118 5.73 3.69 -2.98
CA THR A 118 4.73 4.65 -3.44
C THR A 118 5.36 5.98 -3.82
N ILE A 119 6.32 6.48 -3.03
CA ILE A 119 7.05 7.72 -3.30
C ILE A 119 7.81 7.58 -4.63
N ALA A 120 8.60 6.51 -4.80
CA ALA A 120 9.38 6.30 -6.01
C ALA A 120 8.49 6.12 -7.25
N SER A 121 7.42 5.31 -7.14
CA SER A 121 6.46 5.09 -8.23
C SER A 121 5.76 6.40 -8.66
N ALA A 122 5.33 7.22 -7.69
CA ALA A 122 4.72 8.51 -7.98
C ALA A 122 5.70 9.46 -8.69
N TYR A 123 6.97 9.48 -8.29
CA TYR A 123 7.99 10.29 -8.95
C TYR A 123 8.26 9.84 -10.39
N VAL A 124 8.39 8.53 -10.61
CA VAL A 124 8.56 7.99 -11.98
C VAL A 124 7.36 8.34 -12.85
N ARG A 125 6.13 8.26 -12.32
CA ARG A 125 4.92 8.70 -13.04
C ARG A 125 4.97 10.19 -13.38
N THR A 126 5.48 11.04 -12.50
CA THR A 126 5.70 12.47 -12.79
C THR A 126 6.65 12.64 -13.97
N LEU A 127 7.78 11.91 -14.00
CA LEU A 127 8.75 11.97 -15.10
C LEU A 127 8.14 11.50 -16.42
N ASP A 128 7.47 10.35 -16.42
CA ASP A 128 6.90 9.75 -17.62
C ASP A 128 5.77 10.62 -18.19
N THR A 129 4.87 11.10 -17.33
CA THR A 129 3.77 11.98 -17.73
C THR A 129 4.29 13.32 -18.25
N SER A 130 5.33 13.89 -17.62
CA SER A 130 5.96 15.13 -18.10
C SER A 130 6.59 14.96 -19.48
N ARG A 131 7.26 13.81 -19.73
CA ARG A 131 7.84 13.49 -21.03
C ARG A 131 6.77 13.35 -22.09
N GLU A 132 5.69 12.61 -21.81
CA GLU A 132 4.58 12.42 -22.74
C GLU A 132 3.90 13.76 -23.05
N LEU A 133 3.61 14.57 -22.03
CA LEU A 133 3.01 15.89 -22.20
C LEU A 133 3.87 16.80 -23.09
N ARG A 134 5.20 16.81 -22.88
CA ARG A 134 6.13 17.57 -23.72
C ARG A 134 6.08 17.09 -25.17
N ALA A 135 6.14 15.77 -25.40
CA ALA A 135 6.15 15.18 -26.73
C ALA A 135 4.85 15.45 -27.51
N ARG A 136 3.70 15.46 -26.82
CA ARG A 136 2.39 15.75 -27.43
C ARG A 136 2.17 17.23 -27.67
N ARG A 137 2.63 18.08 -26.76
CA ARG A 137 2.55 19.54 -26.93
C ARG A 137 3.31 20.02 -28.16
N SER A 138 4.46 19.42 -28.47
CA SER A 138 5.23 19.76 -29.68
C SER A 138 4.59 19.28 -31.00
N GLN A 139 3.46 18.56 -30.96
CA GLN A 139 2.73 18.08 -32.14
C GLN A 139 1.44 18.88 -32.42
N ILE A 140 1.26 20.00 -31.71
CA ILE A 140 0.10 20.90 -31.81
C ILE A 140 0.47 22.06 -32.74
N ASP A 141 0.72 21.76 -34.02
CA ASP A 141 1.06 22.78 -35.03
C ASP A 141 -0.11 23.11 -35.97
N ASN A 142 -1.18 22.30 -36.00
CA ASN A 142 -2.30 22.49 -36.92
C ASN A 142 -3.66 22.55 -36.21
N SER A 143 -4.35 23.67 -36.42
CA SER A 143 -5.60 24.11 -35.77
C SER A 143 -6.83 23.25 -36.05
N PHE A 144 -6.80 22.35 -37.04
CA PHE A 144 -7.97 21.58 -37.46
C PHE A 144 -8.17 20.23 -36.74
N ALA A 145 -7.15 19.72 -36.03
CA ALA A 145 -7.20 18.50 -35.21
C ALA A 145 -7.02 18.78 -33.70
N LEU A 146 -7.32 20.02 -33.29
CA LEU A 146 -6.91 20.58 -31.99
C LEU A 146 -7.70 20.02 -30.81
N GLY A 147 -8.98 19.67 -31.00
CA GLY A 147 -9.91 19.31 -29.90
C GLY A 147 -9.42 18.12 -29.08
N GLN A 148 -9.31 16.93 -29.70
CA GLN A 148 -8.89 15.70 -29.01
C GLN A 148 -7.46 15.77 -28.48
N LYS A 149 -6.54 16.43 -29.20
CA LYS A 149 -5.15 16.62 -28.76
C LYS A 149 -5.07 17.52 -27.53
N THR A 150 -5.84 18.59 -27.49
CA THR A 150 -5.88 19.52 -26.35
C THR A 150 -6.51 18.84 -25.14
N GLU A 151 -7.57 18.07 -25.34
CA GLU A 151 -8.21 17.29 -24.26
C GLU A 151 -7.26 16.23 -23.68
N TYR A 152 -6.50 15.53 -24.53
CA TYR A 152 -5.50 14.59 -24.08
C TYR A 152 -4.36 15.27 -23.29
N CYS A 153 -3.85 16.40 -23.76
CA CYS A 153 -2.85 17.20 -23.02
C CYS A 153 -3.40 17.71 -21.68
N LYS A 154 -4.69 18.08 -21.62
CA LYS A 154 -5.37 18.45 -20.38
C LYS A 154 -5.42 17.27 -19.41
N MET A 155 -5.79 16.09 -19.89
CA MET A 155 -5.77 14.85 -19.10
C MET A 155 -4.37 14.55 -18.56
N LEU A 156 -3.34 14.61 -19.39
CA LEU A 156 -1.94 14.41 -18.97
C LEU A 156 -1.51 15.44 -17.92
N SER A 157 -1.93 16.70 -18.06
CA SER A 157 -1.64 17.75 -17.06
C SER A 157 -2.31 17.44 -15.71
N THR A 158 -3.57 16.98 -15.72
CA THR A 158 -4.25 16.58 -14.48
C THR A 158 -3.61 15.34 -13.82
N GLU A 159 -3.13 14.39 -14.63
CA GLU A 159 -2.46 13.20 -14.14
C GLU A 159 -1.08 13.53 -13.56
N LEU A 160 -0.36 14.48 -14.17
CA LEU A 160 0.89 15.01 -13.65
C LEU A 160 0.69 15.65 -12.27
N ASP A 161 -0.34 16.48 -12.10
CA ASP A 161 -0.68 17.09 -10.81
C ASP A 161 -1.07 16.04 -9.75
N ARG A 162 -1.74 14.96 -10.17
CA ARG A 162 -2.10 13.86 -9.28
C ARG A 162 -0.87 13.08 -8.84
N ALA A 163 0.04 12.74 -9.76
CA ALA A 163 1.29 12.05 -9.46
C ALA A 163 2.16 12.87 -8.48
N ASN A 164 2.27 14.19 -8.69
CA ASN A 164 2.99 15.09 -7.79
C ASN A 164 2.37 15.15 -6.38
N ARG A 165 1.04 15.16 -6.29
CA ARG A 165 0.34 15.11 -5.01
C ARG A 165 0.55 13.77 -4.29
N HIS A 166 0.49 12.66 -5.02
CA HIS A 166 0.78 11.35 -4.45
C HIS A 166 2.22 11.28 -3.90
N PHE A 167 3.20 11.78 -4.66
CA PHE A 167 4.59 11.88 -4.22
C PHE A 167 4.71 12.66 -2.90
N THR A 168 4.16 13.87 -2.87
CA THR A 168 4.26 14.77 -1.72
C THR A 168 3.57 14.20 -0.49
N ASN A 169 2.37 13.65 -0.67
CA ASN A 169 1.58 13.06 0.41
C ASN A 169 2.27 11.83 0.99
N ALA A 170 2.74 10.90 0.15
CA ALA A 170 3.41 9.70 0.62
C ALA A 170 4.72 10.04 1.37
N LEU A 171 5.49 11.01 0.88
CA LEU A 171 6.70 11.49 1.56
C LEU A 171 6.37 12.14 2.91
N LEU A 172 5.33 12.97 2.96
CA LEU A 172 4.90 13.60 4.21
C LEU A 172 4.43 12.55 5.23
N THR A 173 3.66 11.55 4.79
CA THR A 173 3.22 10.45 5.65
C THR A 173 4.40 9.64 6.17
N LEU A 174 5.40 9.34 5.34
CA LEU A 174 6.62 8.65 5.79
C LEU A 174 7.37 9.48 6.85
N LYS A 175 7.53 10.78 6.62
CA LYS A 175 8.14 11.70 7.59
C LYS A 175 7.39 11.75 8.91
N GLN A 176 6.06 11.74 8.86
CA GLN A 176 5.22 11.72 10.06
C GLN A 176 5.38 10.41 10.84
N LEU A 177 5.40 9.26 10.17
CA LEU A 177 5.64 7.96 10.82
C LEU A 177 7.02 7.88 11.47
N LYS A 178 8.02 8.54 10.88
CA LYS A 178 9.39 8.61 11.40
C LYS A 178 9.62 9.73 12.42
N SER A 179 8.63 10.60 12.62
CA SER A 179 8.74 11.67 13.61
C SER A 179 8.61 11.09 15.03
N PRO A 180 9.42 11.55 15.99
CA PRO A 180 9.36 11.04 17.35
C PRO A 180 7.99 11.33 17.98
N LEU A 181 7.47 10.38 18.75
CA LEU A 181 6.26 10.57 19.54
C LEU A 181 6.50 11.73 20.52
N LEU A 182 5.71 12.80 20.39
CA LEU A 182 5.70 13.91 21.35
C LEU A 182 5.14 13.39 22.68
N GLU A 183 6.03 12.99 23.60
CA GLU A 183 5.68 12.73 24.99
C GLU A 183 5.36 14.07 25.70
N VAL A 184 4.13 14.55 25.52
CA VAL A 184 3.64 15.70 26.28
C VAL A 184 3.32 15.21 27.70
N ASN A 185 4.34 15.20 28.56
CA ASN A 185 4.16 14.95 29.98
C ASN A 185 3.51 16.20 30.62
N VAL A 186 2.18 16.28 30.57
CA VAL A 186 1.42 17.35 31.23
C VAL A 186 1.55 17.15 32.75
N LYS A 187 2.57 17.76 33.34
CA LYS A 187 2.66 17.90 34.80
C LYS A 187 1.56 18.86 35.24
N ALA A 188 0.40 18.31 35.59
CA ALA A 188 -0.76 19.03 36.11
C ALA A 188 -0.50 19.57 37.53
N LYS A 189 0.46 20.48 37.71
CA LYS A 189 0.61 21.24 38.96
C LYS A 189 -0.41 22.38 39.09
N ASN A 190 -1.07 22.76 37.98
CA ASN A 190 -1.99 23.90 37.95
C ASN A 190 -3.48 23.50 37.96
N ALA A 191 -3.82 22.20 37.90
CA ALA A 191 -5.22 21.76 37.97
C ALA A 191 -5.87 22.03 39.35
N PHE A 192 -5.06 22.05 40.42
CA PHE A 192 -5.50 22.46 41.76
C PHE A 192 -5.71 23.99 41.88
N ILE A 193 -5.02 24.80 41.07
CA ILE A 193 -5.21 26.27 41.08
C ILE A 193 -6.55 26.63 40.41
N ALA A 194 -6.96 25.89 39.38
CA ALA A 194 -8.26 26.08 38.71
C ALA A 194 -9.45 25.70 39.61
N GLN A 195 -9.35 24.64 40.42
CA GLN A 195 -10.39 24.29 41.40
C GLN A 195 -10.54 25.39 42.47
N ASN A 196 -9.44 25.98 42.95
CA ASN A 196 -9.51 27.04 43.96
C ASN A 196 -10.01 28.41 43.43
N GLN A 197 -10.02 28.63 42.11
CA GLN A 197 -10.62 29.83 41.52
C GLN A 197 -12.13 29.73 41.35
N GLN A 198 -12.71 28.53 41.30
CA GLN A 198 -14.18 28.36 41.26
C GLN A 198 -14.85 28.56 42.64
N PHE A 199 -14.11 28.38 43.75
CA PHE A 199 -14.66 28.59 45.09
C PHE A 199 -14.68 30.07 45.54
N ASN A 200 -13.92 30.96 44.89
CA ASN A 200 -13.81 32.37 45.27
C ASN A 200 -14.60 33.35 44.40
N THR A 201 -15.40 32.89 43.42
CA THR A 201 -16.21 33.77 42.55
C THR A 201 -17.70 33.83 42.92
N SER A 202 -18.11 33.28 44.07
CA SER A 202 -19.51 33.30 44.52
C SER A 202 -19.78 34.16 45.76
N ILE A 203 -18.89 35.11 46.09
CA ILE A 203 -19.12 36.11 47.14
C ILE A 203 -18.85 37.50 46.52
N ASP A 204 -19.80 38.00 45.72
CA ASP A 204 -20.02 39.45 45.50
C ASP A 204 -21.21 39.74 44.56
N GLN A 205 -22.37 39.09 44.78
CA GLN A 205 -23.61 39.44 44.07
C GLN A 205 -24.86 39.58 44.95
N ASN A 206 -24.74 39.76 46.28
CA ASN A 206 -25.93 39.97 47.13
C ASN A 206 -25.65 40.83 48.38
N LYS A 207 -25.16 42.07 48.19
CA LYS A 207 -25.23 43.12 49.21
C LYS A 207 -25.33 44.51 48.57
N GLU A 208 -26.47 44.79 47.95
CA GLU A 208 -27.05 46.14 47.84
C GLU A 208 -28.41 46.00 47.16
N ASN A 209 -29.42 45.65 47.95
CA ASN A 209 -30.84 45.98 47.75
C ASN A 209 -31.65 45.17 48.78
N GLU A 210 -31.95 45.77 49.94
CA GLU A 210 -33.32 45.95 50.41
C GLU A 210 -33.37 46.62 51.80
N ASN A 211 -34.27 47.60 51.89
CA ASN A 211 -34.93 48.17 53.07
C ASN A 211 -34.25 49.36 53.79
N ASN A 212 -34.70 50.58 53.47
CA ASN A 212 -35.87 51.11 54.19
C ASN A 212 -36.48 52.38 53.58
N ASP A 213 -37.79 52.28 53.44
CA ASP A 213 -38.79 53.34 53.31
C ASP A 213 -38.73 54.39 54.44
N ARG A 214 -39.15 55.62 54.09
CA ARG A 214 -39.70 56.72 54.94
C ARG A 214 -38.71 57.60 55.74
N GLN A 215 -38.50 58.82 55.24
CA GLN A 215 -39.15 60.05 55.75
C GLN A 215 -38.99 61.21 54.76
#